data_AF-A0A1F8P7P4-F1
#
_entry.id   AF-A0A1F8P7P4-F1
#
_cell.length_a   1.000
_cell.length_b   1.000
_cell.length_c   1.000
_cell.angle_alpha   90.00
_cell.angle_beta   90.00
_cell.angle_gamma   90.00
#
_symmetry.space_group_name_H-M   'P 1'
#
loop_
_entity.id
_entity.type
_entity.pdbx_description
1 polymer ?
#
loop_
_entity_poly.entity_id
_entity_poly.type
_entity_poly.pdbx_seq_one_letter_code
_entity_poly.pdbx_strand_id
1 'polypeptide(L)' 'MEYRAVIKKSGDWWIGWLVDLPGVNAQEKSRNKLIESLKIGAEDMLNTPIEPQSEEELVKIEV' A
#
# COMPACT_ATOMS: atom_id res chain seq x y z
N MET A 1 -12.44 -8.71 0.44
CA MET A 1 -11.38 -9.07 1.40
C MET A 1 -11.31 -7.98 2.45
N GLU A 2 -10.90 -8.31 3.66
CA GLU A 2 -10.71 -7.35 4.75
C GLU A 2 -9.23 -7.29 5.11
N TYR A 3 -8.70 -6.08 5.30
CA TYR A 3 -7.30 -5.83 5.62
C TYR A 3 -7.22 -4.97 6.88
N ARG A 4 -6.30 -5.30 7.79
CA ARG A 4 -6.02 -4.51 8.98
C ARG A 4 -4.99 -3.44 8.65
N ALA A 5 -5.24 -2.23 9.11
CA ALA A 5 -4.34 -1.09 8.94
C ALA A 5 -3.88 -0.56 10.30
N VAL A 6 -2.60 -0.20 10.40
CA VAL A 6 -2.14 0.71 11.45
C VAL A 6 -2.29 2.13 10.93
N ILE A 7 -2.88 3.01 11.73
CA ILE A 7 -3.12 4.42 11.37
C ILE A 7 -2.64 5.32 12.51
N LYS A 8 -1.94 6.40 12.16
CA LYS A 8 -1.42 7.41 13.07
C LYS A 8 -1.70 8.81 12.54
N LYS A 9 -2.09 9.73 13.42
CA LYS A 9 -2.08 11.18 13.12
C LYS A 9 -0.71 11.77 13.50
N SER A 10 -0.09 12.50 12.58
CA SER A 10 1.20 13.16 12.76
C SER A 10 1.11 14.60 12.24
N GLY A 11 1.00 15.56 13.16
CA GLY A 11 0.67 16.95 12.80
C GLY A 11 -0.67 17.02 12.04
N ASP A 12 -0.65 17.65 10.87
CA ASP A 12 -1.80 17.81 9.98
C ASP A 12 -2.03 16.63 9.03
N TRP A 13 -1.31 15.53 9.22
CA TRP A 13 -1.37 14.37 8.34
C TRP A 13 -1.83 13.12 9.07
N TRP A 14 -2.50 12.26 8.33
CA TRP A 14 -2.80 10.88 8.68
C TRP A 14 -1.90 9.97 7.86
N ILE A 15 -1.21 9.05 8.52
CA ILE A 15 -0.28 8.10 7.91
C ILE A 15 -0.77 6.70 8.27
N GLY A 16 -0.71 5.76 7.32
CA GLY A 16 -1.07 4.38 7.60
C GLY A 16 -0.46 3.38 6.62
N TRP A 17 -0.51 2.11 7.01
CA TRP A 17 -0.05 0.97 6.23
C TRP A 17 -0.85 -0.27 6.56
N LEU A 18 -0.98 -1.18 5.59
CA LEU A 18 -1.68 -2.45 5.78
C LEU A 18 -0.74 -3.48 6.41
N VAL A 19 -1.23 -4.16 7.46
CA VAL A 19 -0.51 -5.23 8.15
C VAL A 19 -0.56 -6.52 7.34
N ASP A 20 -1.72 -6.80 6.75
CA ASP A 20 -1.99 -8.04 6.01
C ASP A 20 -1.50 -7.96 4.55
N LEU A 21 -1.12 -6.76 4.08
CA LEU A 21 -0.51 -6.54 2.77
C LEU A 21 0.68 -5.57 2.90
N PRO A 22 1.82 -6.05 3.42
CA PRO A 22 3.01 -5.23 3.61
C PRO A 22 3.44 -4.58 2.28
N GLY A 23 3.85 -3.31 2.35
CA GLY A 23 4.20 -2.51 1.18
C GLY A 23 3.10 -1.51 0.77
N VAL A 24 1.83 -1.78 1.08
CA VAL A 24 0.75 -0.80 0.88
C VAL A 24 0.72 0.21 2.03
N ASN A 25 1.02 1.46 1.69
CA ASN A 25 1.07 2.58 2.63
C ASN A 25 0.51 3.85 1.97
N ALA A 26 0.01 4.78 2.78
CA ALA A 26 -0.52 6.04 2.30
C ALA A 26 -0.40 7.14 3.36
N GLN A 27 -0.48 8.40 2.92
CA GLN A 27 -0.54 9.58 3.78
C GLN A 27 -1.53 10.61 3.22
N GLU A 28 -2.42 11.12 4.06
CA GLU A 28 -3.51 12.00 3.64
C GLU A 28 -3.84 13.08 4.67
N LYS A 29 -4.53 14.16 4.25
CA LYS A 29 -4.95 15.25 5.16
C LYS A 29 -6.12 14.89 6.07
N SER A 30 -6.86 13.82 5.76
CA SER A 30 -7.96 13.34 6.60
C SER A 30 -7.90 11.83 6.76
N ARG A 31 -8.46 11.33 7.88
CA ARG A 31 -8.53 9.88 8.16
C ARG A 31 -9.32 9.13 7.09
N ASN A 32 -10.42 9.70 6.60
CA ASN A 32 -11.25 9.06 5.60
C ASN A 32 -10.52 8.95 4.25
N LYS A 33 -9.83 10.02 3.84
CA LYS A 33 -8.98 9.97 2.65
C LYS A 33 -7.86 8.96 2.81
N LEU A 34 -7.24 8.87 3.98
CA LEU A 34 -6.21 7.84 4.23
C LEU A 34 -6.77 6.43 3.98
N ILE A 35 -7.96 6.13 4.50
CA ILE A 35 -8.59 4.81 4.32
C ILE A 35 -8.90 4.55 2.85
N GLU A 36 -9.39 5.56 2.12
CA GLU A 36 -9.64 5.48 0.67
C GLU A 36 -8.35 5.18 -0.10
N SER A 37 -7.27 5.91 0.17
CA SER A 37 -5.98 5.71 -0.49
C SER A 37 -5.35 4.35 -0.15
N LEU A 38 -5.49 3.87 1.09
CA LEU A 38 -5.06 2.51 1.46
C LEU A 38 -5.85 1.43 0.72
N LYS A 39 -7.15 1.64 0.51
CA LYS A 39 -8.00 0.71 -0.25
C LYS A 39 -7.57 0.67 -1.71
N ILE A 40 -7.38 1.83 -2.34
CA ILE A 40 -6.92 1.93 -3.74
C ILE A 40 -5.56 1.25 -3.89
N GLY A 41 -4.59 1.57 -3.02
CA GLY A 41 -3.26 0.94 -3.06
C GLY A 41 -3.30 -0.58 -2.88
N ALA A 42 -4.25 -1.11 -2.09
CA ALA A 42 -4.44 -2.55 -1.98
C ALA A 42 -5.04 -3.15 -3.24
N GLU A 43 -6.05 -2.51 -3.83
CA GLU A 43 -6.65 -2.94 -5.10
C GLU A 43 -5.61 -2.94 -6.22
N ASP A 44 -4.78 -1.90 -6.31
CA ASP A 44 -3.70 -1.82 -7.30
C ASP A 44 -2.68 -2.94 -7.11
N MET A 45 -2.20 -3.15 -5.88
CA MET A 45 -1.20 -4.18 -5.56
C MET A 45 -1.69 -5.60 -5.90
N LEU A 46 -2.98 -5.88 -5.73
CA LEU A 46 -3.54 -7.21 -5.95
C LEU A 46 -3.88 -7.49 -7.42
N ASN A 47 -4.17 -6.44 -8.19
CA ASN A 47 -4.72 -6.58 -9.54
C ASN A 47 -3.75 -6.13 -10.64
N THR A 48 -2.64 -5.48 -10.30
CA THR A 48 -1.65 -5.02 -11.28
C THR A 48 -0.77 -6.20 -11.73
N PRO A 49 -0.81 -6.60 -13.01
CA PRO A 49 0.16 -7.57 -13.52
C PRO A 49 1.55 -6.94 -13.51
N ILE A 50 2.53 -7.64 -12.92
CA ILE A 50 3.93 -7.22 -12.91
C ILE A 50 4.66 -8.01 -14.00
N GLU A 51 5.02 -7.33 -15.07
CA GLU A 51 5.84 -7.87 -16.15
C GLU A 51 7.11 -7.02 -16.26
N PRO A 52 8.32 -7.62 -16.22
CA PRO A 52 9.55 -6.87 -16.39
C PRO A 52 9.62 -6.20 -17.76
N GLN A 53 10.04 -4.94 -17.79
CA GLN A 53 10.35 -4.24 -19.04
C GLN A 53 11.72 -4.68 -19.60
N SER A 54 12.09 -4.20 -20.79
CA SER A 54 13.30 -4.64 -21.53
C SER A 54 14.62 -4.46 -20.77
N GLU A 55 14.65 -3.62 -19.74
CA GLU A 55 15.82 -3.35 -18.91
C GLU A 55 15.65 -3.85 -17.45
N GLU A 56 14.59 -4.62 -17.16
CA GLU A 56 14.25 -5.11 -15.83
C GLU A 56 14.35 -6.64 -15.75
N GLU A 57 14.73 -7.17 -14.58
CA GLU A 57 14.80 -8.61 -14.32
C GLU A 57 13.94 -8.98 -13.11
N LEU A 58 13.11 -10.02 -13.26
CA LEU A 58 12.41 -10.63 -12.14
C LEU A 58 13.27 -11.73 -11.53
N VAL A 59 13.87 -11.45 -10.38
CA VAL A 59 14.72 -12.40 -9.65
C VAL A 59 14.02 -13.00 -8.43
N LYS A 60 14.26 -14.27 -8.15
CA LYS A 60 13.79 -14.94 -6.92
C LYS A 60 14.82 -14.73 -5.81
N ILE A 61 14.39 -14.16 -4.68
CA ILE A 61 15.20 -13.97 -3.48
C ILE A 61 14.76 -14.96 -2.40
N GLU A 62 15.73 -15.60 -1.74
CA GLU A 62 15.52 -16.47 -0.58
C GLU A 62 16.15 -15.79 0.65
N VAL A 63 15.43 -15.76 1.77
CA VAL A 63 15.84 -15.12 3.04
C VAL A 63 16.00 -16.18 4.11
#